data_AF-A0A4R2ZSX9-F1
#
_entry.id   AF-A0A4R2ZSX9-F1
#
_cell.length_a   1.000
_cell.length_b   1.000
_cell.length_c   1.000
_cell.angle_alpha   90.00
_cell.angle_beta   90.00
_cell.angle_gamma   90.00
#
_symmetry.space_group_name_H-M   'P 1'
#
loop_
_entity.id
_entity.type
_entity.pdbx_description
1 polymer ?
#
loop_
_entity_poly.entity_id
_entity_poly.type
_entity_poly.pdbx_seq_one_letter_code
_entity_poly.pdbx_strand_id
1 'polypeptide(L)'
;MLNNKVQQASPLMIVLAYAVVYIVWGSTFFFIEKALHSFPPFILGSFRFITASILLMGYCVLKGYKIFNKRAIRDSIVVGFLLLFIDMGGLIWAEQYVSGGVAAIIAAAAAIWFVILDKPKWKENFSSKSTIAGLILGFAGVVLLFVEQIIASKSSANKEITVIALVIMVLGSIAWTAGSLYSKYQKKSQQEETEDLHVSVKTAWQMITAGVLFTIVASLNGEFAHFSFQQVTPIDWFNISYLIVFGSILAFSSYIWLLSVRPATEVSTYAYVNPIVALVLSYFFSSHAVTYIQVIGLVIILVSVLLMNWKLYKNNKMVAKITKTTIADRRKSIRLRNQRDAVVRKDIKKPEVAN
;
A
#
# COMPACT_ATOMS: atom_id res chain seq x y z
N MET A 1 -4.53 -41.07 7.08
CA MET A 1 -4.58 -40.18 5.90
C MET A 1 -5.70 -39.16 6.12
N LEU A 2 -5.39 -38.03 6.77
CA LEU A 2 -6.37 -36.96 7.02
C LEU A 2 -6.37 -36.02 5.82
N ASN A 3 -7.55 -35.94 5.21
CA ASN A 3 -7.85 -35.22 3.99
C ASN A 3 -7.81 -33.71 4.27
N ASN A 4 -6.64 -33.07 4.10
CA ASN A 4 -6.50 -31.61 4.10
C ASN A 4 -7.19 -31.05 2.86
N LYS A 5 -8.53 -30.98 2.88
CA LYS A 5 -9.27 -30.10 1.99
C LYS A 5 -8.88 -28.68 2.38
N VAL A 6 -7.94 -28.09 1.64
CA VAL A 6 -7.79 -26.63 1.59
C VAL A 6 -9.15 -26.12 1.12
N GLN A 7 -9.95 -25.65 2.08
CA GLN A 7 -11.28 -25.11 1.81
C GLN A 7 -11.04 -23.90 0.91
N GLN A 8 -11.32 -24.05 -0.40
CA GLN A 8 -11.12 -22.97 -1.36
C GLN A 8 -11.94 -21.78 -0.88
N ALA A 9 -11.25 -20.71 -0.50
CA ALA A 9 -11.89 -19.52 0.03
C ALA A 9 -12.97 -19.03 -0.93
N SER A 10 -14.13 -18.68 -0.40
CA SER A 10 -15.26 -18.18 -1.20
C SER A 10 -14.80 -16.99 -2.05
N PRO A 11 -15.12 -16.93 -3.36
CA PRO A 11 -14.79 -15.79 -4.20
C PRO A 11 -15.25 -14.46 -3.61
N LEU A 12 -16.43 -14.46 -2.95
CA LEU A 12 -16.97 -13.28 -2.28
C LEU A 12 -16.07 -12.83 -1.12
N MET A 13 -15.57 -13.76 -0.30
CA MET A 13 -14.69 -13.44 0.82
C MET A 13 -13.38 -12.81 0.34
N ILE A 14 -12.86 -13.29 -0.79
CA ILE A 14 -11.64 -12.74 -1.41
C ILE A 14 -11.90 -11.31 -1.90
N VAL A 15 -13.02 -11.07 -2.60
CA VAL A 15 -13.39 -9.73 -3.07
C VAL A 15 -13.59 -8.77 -1.90
N LEU A 16 -14.28 -9.20 -0.84
CA LEU A 16 -14.48 -8.38 0.35
C LEU A 16 -13.16 -8.08 1.06
N ALA A 17 -12.26 -9.05 1.20
CA ALA A 17 -10.94 -8.82 1.78
C ALA A 17 -10.13 -7.81 0.96
N TYR A 18 -10.16 -7.89 -0.37
CA TYR A 18 -9.53 -6.90 -1.24
C TYR A 18 -10.16 -5.51 -1.08
N ALA A 19 -11.49 -5.42 -1.09
CA ALA A 19 -12.20 -4.16 -0.91
C ALA A 19 -11.86 -3.50 0.43
N VAL A 20 -11.82 -4.28 1.51
CA VAL A 20 -11.37 -3.82 2.83
C VAL A 20 -9.95 -3.29 2.73
N VAL A 21 -8.99 -4.08 2.24
CA VAL A 21 -7.59 -3.63 2.18
C VAL A 21 -7.43 -2.36 1.35
N TYR A 22 -8.13 -2.25 0.22
CA TYR A 22 -7.99 -1.11 -0.70
C TYR A 22 -8.63 0.16 -0.14
N ILE A 23 -9.88 0.05 0.32
CA ILE A 23 -10.66 1.22 0.74
C ILE A 23 -10.25 1.63 2.14
N VAL A 24 -10.11 0.68 3.06
CA VAL A 24 -9.80 0.99 4.45
C VAL A 24 -8.38 1.52 4.57
N TRP A 25 -7.34 0.85 4.04
CA TRP A 25 -5.98 1.40 4.11
C TRP A 25 -5.81 2.67 3.26
N GLY A 26 -6.54 2.81 2.15
CA GLY A 26 -6.58 4.10 1.45
C GLY A 26 -7.16 5.21 2.33
N SER A 27 -8.20 4.92 3.11
CA SER A 27 -8.80 5.89 4.03
C SER A 27 -8.00 6.15 5.30
N THR A 28 -7.08 5.25 5.71
CA THR A 28 -6.36 5.45 6.98
C THR A 28 -5.51 6.70 6.98
N PHE A 29 -4.94 7.11 5.85
CA PHE A 29 -4.17 8.36 5.74
C PHE A 29 -5.04 9.57 6.12
N PHE A 30 -6.29 9.60 5.65
CA PHE A 30 -7.22 10.67 6.02
C PHE A 30 -7.58 10.62 7.51
N PHE A 31 -7.88 9.44 8.05
CA PHE A 31 -8.27 9.29 9.46
C PHE A 31 -7.11 9.52 10.44
N ILE A 32 -5.86 9.24 10.05
CA ILE A 32 -4.67 9.58 10.84
C ILE A 32 -4.50 11.11 10.87
N GLU A 33 -4.50 11.78 9.70
CA GLU A 33 -4.47 13.25 9.61
C GLU A 33 -5.52 13.90 10.53
N LYS A 34 -6.76 13.40 10.51
CA LYS A 34 -7.82 13.96 11.37
C LYS A 34 -7.60 13.66 12.86
N ALA A 35 -7.24 12.43 13.22
CA ALA A 35 -7.01 12.07 14.62
C ALA A 35 -5.84 12.88 15.24
N LEU A 36 -4.84 13.28 14.44
CA LEU A 36 -3.74 14.14 14.89
C LEU A 36 -4.17 15.53 15.35
N HIS A 37 -5.42 15.95 15.12
CA HIS A 37 -5.94 17.20 15.68
C HIS A 37 -6.06 17.17 17.21
N SER A 38 -6.43 16.02 17.79
CA SER A 38 -6.58 15.86 19.25
C SER A 38 -5.48 15.00 19.88
N PHE A 39 -4.84 14.12 19.11
CA PHE A 39 -3.86 13.18 19.63
C PHE A 39 -2.44 13.55 19.19
N PRO A 40 -1.48 13.65 20.13
CA PRO A 40 -0.06 13.62 19.79
C PRO A 40 0.30 12.34 19.00
N PRO A 41 1.28 12.40 18.09
CA PRO A 41 1.53 11.34 17.11
C PRO A 41 1.88 10.00 17.76
N PHE A 42 2.72 9.98 18.80
CA PHE A 42 3.14 8.73 19.42
C PHE A 42 2.08 8.20 20.41
N ILE A 43 1.28 9.08 21.04
CA ILE A 43 0.06 8.67 21.77
C ILE A 43 -0.97 8.04 20.83
N LEU A 44 -1.20 8.62 19.64
CA LEU A 44 -2.11 8.06 18.63
C LEU A 44 -1.68 6.64 18.26
N GLY A 45 -0.39 6.45 17.93
CA GLY A 45 0.18 5.14 17.63
C GLY A 45 0.06 4.17 18.80
N SER A 46 0.35 4.62 20.02
CA SER A 46 0.25 3.81 21.25
C SER A 46 -1.19 3.32 21.46
N PHE A 47 -2.15 4.24 21.52
CA PHE A 47 -3.55 3.91 21.77
C PHE A 47 -4.12 3.01 20.68
N ARG A 48 -3.78 3.29 19.41
CA ARG A 48 -4.20 2.49 18.26
C ARG A 48 -3.69 1.05 18.36
N PHE A 49 -2.38 0.86 18.53
CA PHE A 49 -1.78 -0.47 18.45
C PHE A 49 -1.91 -1.27 19.74
N ILE A 50 -1.88 -0.65 20.92
CA ILE A 50 -2.18 -1.35 22.17
C ILE A 50 -3.62 -1.87 22.15
N THR A 51 -4.59 -1.01 21.85
CA THR A 51 -6.01 -1.42 21.83
C THR A 51 -6.26 -2.51 20.79
N ALA A 52 -5.74 -2.34 19.56
CA ALA A 52 -5.87 -3.35 18.52
C ALA A 52 -5.23 -4.69 18.94
N SER A 53 -4.06 -4.64 19.59
CA SER A 53 -3.36 -5.83 20.04
C SER A 53 -4.09 -6.57 21.17
N ILE A 54 -4.68 -5.85 22.13
CA ILE A 54 -5.47 -6.43 23.22
C ILE A 54 -6.70 -7.14 22.64
N LEU A 55 -7.44 -6.48 21.75
CA LEU A 55 -8.63 -7.05 21.12
C LEU A 55 -8.29 -8.29 20.29
N LEU A 56 -7.25 -8.22 19.45
CA LEU A 56 -6.88 -9.31 18.57
C LEU A 56 -6.24 -10.49 19.34
N MET A 57 -5.39 -10.20 20.32
CA MET A 57 -4.82 -11.24 21.20
C MET A 57 -5.91 -11.90 22.04
N GLY A 58 -6.84 -11.12 22.60
CA GLY A 58 -8.00 -11.64 23.32
C GLY A 58 -8.84 -12.56 22.46
N TYR A 59 -9.13 -12.18 21.21
CA TYR A 59 -9.78 -13.06 20.24
C TYR A 59 -9.01 -14.38 20.01
N CYS A 60 -7.69 -14.32 19.89
CA CYS A 60 -6.87 -15.52 19.69
C CYS A 60 -6.91 -16.47 20.89
N VAL A 61 -6.89 -15.93 22.10
CA VAL A 61 -7.02 -16.70 23.36
C VAL A 61 -8.40 -17.37 23.41
N LEU A 62 -9.47 -16.64 23.11
CA LEU A 62 -10.84 -17.17 23.10
C LEU A 62 -11.04 -18.28 22.04
N LYS A 63 -10.30 -18.23 20.94
CA LYS A 63 -10.30 -19.30 19.92
C LYS A 63 -9.42 -20.49 20.27
N GLY A 64 -8.71 -20.47 21.40
CA GLY A 64 -7.82 -21.54 21.82
C GLY A 64 -6.58 -21.68 20.93
N TYR A 65 -6.18 -20.61 20.23
CA TYR A 65 -4.95 -20.66 19.43
C TYR A 65 -3.73 -20.71 20.36
N LYS A 66 -2.70 -21.45 19.95
CA LYS A 66 -1.38 -21.37 20.60
C LYS A 66 -0.90 -19.93 20.49
N ILE A 67 -0.68 -19.26 21.62
CA ILE A 67 -0.28 -17.84 21.67
C ILE A 67 1.24 -17.66 21.81
N PHE A 68 1.95 -18.66 22.34
CA PHE A 68 3.38 -18.59 22.58
C PHE A 68 4.15 -19.56 21.67
N ASN A 69 5.05 -18.98 20.88
CA ASN A 69 6.14 -19.68 20.21
C ASN A 69 7.32 -18.70 20.14
N LYS A 70 8.42 -19.02 20.81
CA LYS A 70 9.57 -18.11 20.97
C LYS A 70 10.12 -17.60 19.64
N ARG A 71 10.20 -18.47 18.63
CA ARG A 71 10.73 -18.12 17.30
C ARG A 71 9.77 -17.20 16.55
N ALA A 72 8.50 -17.58 16.48
CA ALA A 72 7.47 -16.78 15.81
C ALA A 72 7.26 -15.41 16.49
N ILE A 73 7.41 -15.32 17.81
CA ILE A 73 7.39 -14.05 18.55
C ILE A 73 8.58 -13.19 18.16
N ARG A 74 9.81 -13.74 18.18
CA ARG A 74 11.02 -13.01 17.77
C ARG A 74 10.88 -12.43 16.36
N ASP A 75 10.39 -13.23 15.42
CA ASP A 75 10.21 -12.78 14.05
C ASP A 75 9.09 -11.73 13.94
N SER A 76 8.03 -11.88 14.74
CA SER A 76 6.94 -10.89 14.83
C SER A 76 7.41 -9.56 15.45
N ILE A 77 8.36 -9.58 16.38
CA ILE A 77 8.98 -8.37 16.93
C ILE A 77 9.72 -7.61 15.84
N VAL A 78 10.55 -8.29 15.04
CA VAL A 78 11.29 -7.65 13.93
C VAL A 78 10.34 -7.05 12.90
N VAL A 79 9.31 -7.81 12.51
CA VAL A 79 8.32 -7.32 11.54
C VAL A 79 7.48 -6.17 12.11
N GLY A 80 7.04 -6.26 13.37
CA GLY A 80 6.29 -5.21 14.04
C GLY A 80 7.10 -3.93 14.21
N PHE A 81 8.39 -4.06 14.56
CA PHE A 81 9.32 -2.94 14.62
C PHE A 81 9.44 -2.23 13.25
N LEU A 82 9.70 -2.95 12.18
CA LEU A 82 9.92 -2.35 10.86
C LEU A 82 8.64 -1.77 10.23
N LEU A 83 7.55 -2.55 10.21
CA LEU A 83 6.32 -2.17 9.50
C LEU A 83 5.41 -1.28 10.34
N LEU A 84 5.23 -1.61 11.62
CA LEU A 84 4.21 -0.96 12.43
C LEU A 84 4.79 0.15 13.31
N PHE A 85 6.10 0.14 13.60
CA PHE A 85 6.72 1.22 14.36
C PHE A 85 7.52 2.18 13.48
N ILE A 86 8.53 1.72 12.73
CA ILE A 86 9.37 2.62 11.91
C ILE A 86 8.57 3.26 10.78
N ASP A 87 7.89 2.46 9.95
CA ASP A 87 7.11 3.00 8.84
C ASP A 87 5.90 3.80 9.33
N MET A 88 4.99 3.16 10.07
CA MET A 88 3.77 3.83 10.51
C MET A 88 4.03 4.95 11.54
N GLY A 89 5.07 4.86 12.36
CA GLY A 89 5.47 5.96 13.25
C GLY A 89 6.02 7.14 12.48
N GLY A 90 6.83 6.88 11.45
CA GLY A 90 7.27 7.92 10.51
C GLY A 90 6.09 8.56 9.78
N LEU A 91 5.13 7.76 9.32
CA LEU A 91 3.91 8.22 8.66
C LEU A 91 3.06 9.11 9.58
N ILE A 92 2.69 8.61 10.76
CA ILE A 92 1.86 9.35 11.73
C ILE A 92 2.54 10.66 12.14
N TRP A 93 3.86 10.63 12.37
CA TRP A 93 4.58 11.85 12.71
C TRP A 93 4.63 12.85 11.54
N ALA A 94 4.86 12.36 10.33
CA ALA A 94 4.96 13.20 9.13
C ALA A 94 3.62 13.84 8.73
N GLU A 95 2.49 13.16 8.95
CA GLU A 95 1.15 13.68 8.65
C GLU A 95 0.75 14.91 9.49
N GLN A 96 1.52 15.28 10.51
CA GLN A 96 1.39 16.60 11.17
C GLN A 96 1.81 17.75 10.26
N TYR A 97 2.63 17.48 9.25
CA TYR A 97 3.26 18.48 8.38
C TYR A 97 2.84 18.34 6.92
N VAL A 98 2.34 17.16 6.51
CA VAL A 98 1.85 16.90 5.15
C VAL A 98 0.45 16.27 5.20
N SER A 99 -0.40 16.60 4.22
CA SER A 99 -1.74 15.97 4.14
C SER A 99 -1.65 14.45 3.90
N GLY A 100 -2.65 13.71 4.37
CA GLY A 100 -2.78 12.27 4.15
C GLY A 100 -2.80 11.88 2.67
N GLY A 101 -3.31 12.75 1.79
CA GLY A 101 -3.24 12.56 0.33
C GLY A 101 -1.80 12.48 -0.19
N VAL A 102 -0.95 13.45 0.21
CA VAL A 102 0.49 13.45 -0.13
C VAL A 102 1.19 12.26 0.51
N ALA A 103 0.88 11.98 1.77
CA ALA A 103 1.44 10.85 2.51
C ALA A 103 1.17 9.51 1.80
N ALA A 104 -0.05 9.31 1.32
CA ALA A 104 -0.45 8.11 0.58
C ALA A 104 0.28 7.98 -0.76
N ILE A 105 0.46 9.07 -1.50
CA ILE A 105 1.15 9.03 -2.79
C ILE A 105 2.63 8.65 -2.59
N ILE A 106 3.30 9.20 -1.58
CA ILE A 106 4.69 8.83 -1.26
C ILE A 106 4.76 7.40 -0.72
N ALA A 107 3.80 6.96 0.10
CA ALA A 107 3.73 5.57 0.56
C ALA A 107 3.57 4.59 -0.61
N ALA A 108 2.85 4.95 -1.67
CA ALA A 108 2.75 4.13 -2.88
C ALA A 108 4.10 3.98 -3.61
N ALA A 109 5.04 4.91 -3.42
CA ALA A 109 6.41 4.78 -3.91
C ALA A 109 7.20 3.66 -3.21
N ALA A 110 6.67 3.03 -2.14
CA ALA A 110 7.28 1.85 -1.54
C ALA A 110 7.58 0.73 -2.54
N ALA A 111 6.80 0.63 -3.63
CA ALA A 111 7.06 -0.31 -4.71
C ALA A 111 8.45 -0.16 -5.35
N ILE A 112 8.99 1.06 -5.40
CA ILE A 112 10.37 1.37 -5.84
C ILE A 112 11.35 0.54 -5.01
N TRP A 113 11.18 0.58 -3.69
CA TRP A 113 12.04 -0.13 -2.76
C TRP A 113 11.89 -1.64 -2.88
N PHE A 114 10.71 -2.18 -3.19
CA PHE A 114 10.55 -3.63 -3.42
C PHE A 114 11.43 -4.10 -4.58
N VAL A 115 11.51 -3.34 -5.67
CA VAL A 115 12.36 -3.71 -6.81
C VAL A 115 13.85 -3.59 -6.49
N ILE A 116 14.23 -2.56 -5.73
CA ILE A 116 15.63 -2.31 -5.34
C ILE A 116 16.11 -3.31 -4.29
N LEU A 117 15.30 -3.65 -3.29
CA LEU A 117 15.71 -4.45 -2.13
C LEU A 117 15.48 -5.96 -2.30
N ASP A 118 14.61 -6.40 -3.23
CA ASP A 118 14.34 -7.82 -3.46
C ASP A 118 15.48 -8.50 -4.28
N LYS A 119 16.63 -8.69 -3.62
CA LYS A 119 17.89 -9.23 -4.19
C LYS A 119 17.71 -10.50 -5.02
N PRO A 120 16.95 -11.53 -4.56
CA PRO A 120 16.71 -12.74 -5.37
C PRO A 120 16.06 -12.46 -6.73
N LYS A 121 15.36 -11.33 -6.90
CA LYS A 121 14.66 -10.93 -8.12
C LYS A 121 15.41 -9.92 -8.98
N TRP A 122 16.62 -9.50 -8.60
CA TRP A 122 17.39 -8.49 -9.34
C TRP A 122 17.63 -8.84 -10.81
N LYS A 123 17.95 -10.10 -11.13
CA LYS A 123 18.14 -10.52 -12.53
C LYS A 123 16.87 -10.30 -13.37
N GLU A 124 15.70 -10.61 -12.82
CA GLU A 124 14.42 -10.42 -13.53
C GLU A 124 14.03 -8.94 -13.63
N ASN A 125 14.20 -8.21 -12.52
CA ASN A 125 13.82 -6.81 -12.35
C ASN A 125 14.67 -5.88 -13.23
N PHE A 126 16.00 -5.94 -13.12
CA PHE A 126 16.90 -5.00 -13.79
C PHE A 126 17.17 -5.35 -15.26
N SER A 127 16.82 -6.55 -15.74
CA SER A 127 16.83 -6.86 -17.18
C SER A 127 15.61 -6.33 -17.93
N SER A 128 14.64 -5.72 -17.24
CA SER A 128 13.42 -5.18 -17.84
C SER A 128 13.54 -3.67 -18.08
N LYS A 129 13.59 -3.25 -19.35
CA LYS A 129 13.56 -1.81 -19.71
C LYS A 129 12.32 -1.10 -19.12
N SER A 130 11.19 -1.79 -19.07
CA SER A 130 9.95 -1.28 -18.45
C SER A 130 10.13 -1.04 -16.94
N THR A 131 10.83 -1.93 -16.25
CA THR A 131 11.07 -1.81 -14.81
C THR A 131 12.05 -0.68 -14.50
N ILE A 132 13.09 -0.50 -15.29
CA ILE A 132 14.01 0.63 -15.18
C ILE A 132 13.28 1.96 -15.44
N ALA A 133 12.49 2.04 -16.53
CA ALA A 133 11.70 3.24 -16.83
C ALA A 133 10.72 3.56 -15.69
N GLY A 134 10.06 2.53 -15.15
CA GLY A 134 9.19 2.66 -13.99
C GLY A 134 9.91 3.17 -12.75
N LEU A 135 11.11 2.67 -12.43
CA LEU A 135 11.92 3.19 -11.32
C LEU A 135 12.23 4.68 -11.49
N ILE A 136 12.71 5.09 -12.67
CA ILE A 136 13.05 6.48 -12.96
C ILE A 136 11.81 7.39 -12.82
N LEU A 137 10.69 6.99 -13.41
CA LEU A 137 9.41 7.70 -13.28
C LEU A 137 8.95 7.80 -11.82
N GLY A 138 9.12 6.72 -11.04
CA GLY A 138 8.73 6.69 -9.64
C GLY A 138 9.54 7.66 -8.80
N PHE A 139 10.88 7.65 -8.97
CA PHE A 139 11.76 8.63 -8.32
C PHE A 139 11.42 10.06 -8.73
N ALA A 140 11.14 10.30 -10.02
CA ALA A 140 10.73 11.61 -10.50
C ALA A 140 9.41 12.07 -9.86
N GLY A 141 8.43 11.16 -9.68
CA GLY A 141 7.17 11.45 -8.99
C GLY A 141 7.37 11.82 -7.51
N VAL A 142 8.25 11.10 -6.80
CA VAL A 142 8.61 11.43 -5.41
C VAL A 142 9.28 12.80 -5.33
N VAL A 143 10.26 13.08 -6.19
CA VAL A 143 10.96 14.38 -6.24
C VAL A 143 9.99 15.51 -6.58
N LEU A 144 9.07 15.30 -7.52
CA LEU A 144 8.05 16.28 -7.88
C LEU A 144 7.21 16.69 -6.66
N LEU A 145 6.75 15.71 -5.87
CA LEU A 145 5.99 15.98 -4.65
C LEU A 145 6.83 16.69 -3.59
N PHE A 146 8.11 16.32 -3.44
CA PHE A 146 9.00 17.03 -2.51
C PHE A 146 9.11 18.51 -2.88
N VAL A 147 9.38 18.79 -4.16
CA VAL A 147 9.48 20.17 -4.66
C VAL A 147 8.18 20.93 -4.42
N GLU A 148 7.03 20.31 -4.69
CA GLU A 148 5.73 20.92 -4.45
C GLU A 148 5.53 21.30 -2.97
N GLN A 149 5.79 20.38 -2.04
CA GLN A 149 5.60 20.63 -0.61
C GLN A 149 6.54 21.72 -0.08
N ILE A 150 7.77 21.78 -0.60
CA ILE A 150 8.75 22.84 -0.26
C ILE A 150 8.28 24.21 -0.79
N ILE A 151 7.73 24.28 -2.00
CA ILE A 151 7.22 25.53 -2.59
C ILE A 151 5.95 26.00 -1.88
N ALA A 152 5.06 25.07 -1.52
CA ALA A 152 3.80 25.38 -0.83
C ALA A 152 4.02 25.88 0.62
N SER A 153 5.18 25.58 1.22
CA SER A 153 5.52 25.98 2.59
C SER A 153 5.85 27.47 2.69
N LYS A 154 5.06 28.21 3.50
CA LYS A 154 5.11 29.68 3.60
C LYS A 154 6.34 30.25 4.34
N SER A 155 6.98 29.50 5.22
CA SER A 155 8.14 29.94 6.03
C SER A 155 9.33 28.99 5.88
N SER A 156 10.56 29.50 6.11
CA SER A 156 11.78 28.68 6.03
C SER A 156 11.81 27.56 7.07
N ALA A 157 11.36 27.83 8.30
CA ALA A 157 11.25 26.80 9.35
C ALA A 157 10.25 25.70 8.97
N ASN A 158 9.12 26.06 8.36
CA ASN A 158 8.14 25.07 7.89
C ASN A 158 8.69 24.23 6.72
N LYS A 159 9.59 24.79 5.89
CA LYS A 159 10.23 24.04 4.81
C LYS A 159 11.15 22.95 5.35
N GLU A 160 11.99 23.27 6.34
CA GLU A 160 12.93 22.32 6.93
C GLU A 160 12.19 21.11 7.53
N ILE A 161 11.17 21.37 8.35
CA ILE A 161 10.41 20.29 8.99
C ILE A 161 9.62 19.45 7.99
N THR A 162 9.09 20.08 6.93
CA THR A 162 8.42 19.37 5.83
C THR A 162 9.38 18.45 5.09
N VAL A 163 10.61 18.91 4.79
CA VAL A 163 11.64 18.06 4.16
C VAL A 163 12.00 16.88 5.08
N ILE A 164 12.15 17.13 6.38
CA ILE A 164 12.42 16.07 7.37
C ILE A 164 11.28 15.03 7.37
N ALA A 165 10.02 15.48 7.40
CA ALA A 165 8.84 14.61 7.35
C ALA A 165 8.81 13.73 6.09
N LEU A 166 9.08 14.32 4.93
CA LEU A 166 9.13 13.62 3.66
C LEU A 166 10.28 12.59 3.61
N VAL A 167 11.47 12.93 4.12
CA VAL A 167 12.59 12.00 4.24
C VAL A 167 12.26 10.85 5.19
N ILE A 168 11.67 11.14 6.35
CA ILE A 168 11.22 10.13 7.31
C ILE A 168 10.22 9.16 6.67
N MET A 169 9.27 9.65 5.89
CA MET A 169 8.33 8.78 5.15
C MET A 169 9.04 7.90 4.12
N VAL A 170 10.03 8.42 3.41
CA VAL A 170 10.83 7.60 2.49
C VAL A 170 11.59 6.51 3.25
N LEU A 171 12.23 6.84 4.37
CA LEU A 171 12.89 5.85 5.23
C LEU A 171 11.90 4.82 5.80
N GLY A 172 10.69 5.26 6.17
CA GLY A 172 9.57 4.42 6.57
C GLY A 172 9.20 3.41 5.48
N SER A 173 9.01 3.88 4.25
CA SER A 173 8.66 3.01 3.11
C SER A 173 9.75 1.97 2.78
N ILE A 174 11.03 2.30 3.05
CA ILE A 174 12.14 1.35 2.98
C ILE A 174 12.01 0.30 4.09
N ALA A 175 11.74 0.71 5.32
CA ALA A 175 11.54 -0.19 6.45
C ALA A 175 10.34 -1.13 6.25
N TRP A 176 9.21 -0.60 5.74
CA TRP A 176 8.04 -1.39 5.35
C TRP A 176 8.41 -2.49 4.37
N THR A 177 9.14 -2.13 3.32
CA THR A 177 9.60 -3.05 2.30
C THR A 177 10.54 -4.10 2.88
N ALA A 178 11.55 -3.66 3.66
CA ALA A 178 12.51 -4.55 4.28
C ALA A 178 11.85 -5.57 5.20
N GLY A 179 10.93 -5.15 6.07
CA GLY A 179 10.21 -6.06 6.96
C GLY A 179 9.22 -6.97 6.22
N SER A 180 8.63 -6.51 5.10
CA SER A 180 7.78 -7.33 4.24
C SER A 180 8.58 -8.43 3.55
N LEU A 181 9.77 -8.10 3.02
CA LEU A 181 10.69 -9.07 2.44
C LEU A 181 11.25 -10.03 3.49
N TYR A 182 11.58 -9.54 4.68
CA TYR A 182 11.98 -10.37 5.82
C TYR A 182 10.89 -11.39 6.16
N SER A 183 9.63 -10.95 6.33
CA SER A 183 8.50 -11.85 6.61
C SER A 183 8.28 -12.90 5.50
N LYS A 184 8.44 -12.49 4.23
CA LYS A 184 8.27 -13.37 3.06
C LYS A 184 9.35 -14.46 2.98
N TYR A 185 10.62 -14.09 3.13
CA TYR A 185 11.74 -15.04 2.94
C TYR A 185 11.96 -15.96 4.14
N GLN A 186 11.60 -15.51 5.35
CA GLN A 186 11.53 -16.38 6.53
C GLN A 186 10.57 -17.56 6.31
N LYS A 187 9.34 -17.31 5.86
CA LYS A 187 8.35 -18.37 5.58
C LYS A 187 8.85 -19.44 4.59
N LYS A 188 9.63 -19.03 3.58
CA LYS A 188 10.15 -19.96 2.55
C LYS A 188 11.27 -20.86 3.07
N SER A 189 12.03 -20.42 4.08
CA SER A 189 13.04 -21.24 4.76
C SER A 189 12.43 -22.18 5.81
N GLN A 190 11.13 -22.06 6.09
CA GLN A 190 10.45 -22.63 7.26
C GLN A 190 9.41 -23.70 6.93
N GLN A 191 9.33 -24.18 5.68
CA GLN A 191 8.42 -25.27 5.30
C GLN A 191 8.71 -26.63 5.97
N GLU A 192 9.70 -26.71 6.87
CA GLU A 192 10.13 -27.95 7.54
C GLU A 192 9.71 -28.08 9.03
N GLU A 193 9.09 -27.09 9.68
CA GLU A 193 8.66 -27.21 11.09
C GLU A 193 7.13 -27.07 11.30
N THR A 194 6.54 -28.05 11.98
CA THR A 194 5.10 -28.33 12.11
C THR A 194 4.34 -27.55 13.21
N GLU A 195 4.89 -26.50 13.82
CA GLU A 195 4.19 -25.73 14.87
C GLU A 195 4.25 -24.22 14.65
N ASP A 196 3.62 -23.77 13.57
CA ASP A 196 3.56 -22.35 13.24
C ASP A 196 2.37 -21.66 13.93
N LEU A 197 2.58 -20.48 14.52
CA LEU A 197 1.48 -19.72 15.15
C LEU A 197 0.43 -19.34 14.10
N HIS A 198 -0.85 -19.30 14.52
CA HIS A 198 -1.92 -18.76 13.69
C HIS A 198 -1.59 -17.33 13.26
N VAL A 199 -1.96 -16.97 12.03
CA VAL A 199 -1.66 -15.66 11.43
C VAL A 199 -2.07 -14.49 12.34
N SER A 200 -3.27 -14.55 12.91
CA SER A 200 -3.79 -13.52 13.82
C SER A 200 -2.93 -13.35 15.08
N VAL A 201 -2.29 -14.42 15.56
CA VAL A 201 -1.38 -14.36 16.72
C VAL A 201 -0.08 -13.66 16.35
N LYS A 202 0.50 -13.96 15.17
CA LYS A 202 1.69 -13.25 14.66
C LYS A 202 1.41 -11.76 14.50
N THR A 203 0.26 -11.41 13.93
CA THR A 203 -0.22 -10.02 13.82
C THR A 203 -0.38 -9.35 15.19
N ALA A 204 -0.99 -10.03 16.16
CA ALA A 204 -1.14 -9.50 17.50
C ALA A 204 0.23 -9.18 18.13
N TRP A 205 1.22 -10.08 18.03
CA TRP A 205 2.59 -9.82 18.52
C TRP A 205 3.30 -8.66 17.82
N GLN A 206 3.09 -8.49 16.51
CA GLN A 206 3.57 -7.32 15.78
C GLN A 206 2.97 -6.02 16.33
N MET A 207 1.65 -6.00 16.58
CA MET A 207 0.95 -4.85 17.14
C MET A 207 1.34 -4.57 18.59
N ILE A 208 1.55 -5.61 19.42
CA ILE A 208 2.08 -5.45 20.79
C ILE A 208 3.44 -4.74 20.72
N THR A 209 4.32 -5.19 19.83
CA THR A 209 5.66 -4.62 19.69
C THR A 209 5.57 -3.14 19.31
N ALA A 210 4.77 -2.79 18.30
CA ALA A 210 4.58 -1.41 17.92
C ALA A 210 3.96 -0.57 19.04
N GLY A 211 2.88 -1.05 19.67
CA GLY A 211 2.20 -0.33 20.76
C GLY A 211 3.11 -0.04 21.94
N VAL A 212 3.95 -1.00 22.33
CA VAL A 212 4.97 -0.79 23.37
C VAL A 212 5.98 0.27 22.96
N LEU A 213 6.52 0.20 21.74
CA LEU A 213 7.52 1.16 21.26
C LEU A 213 6.95 2.58 21.11
N PHE A 214 5.73 2.72 20.59
CA PHE A 214 5.01 4.00 20.57
C PHE A 214 4.84 4.57 21.97
N THR A 215 4.45 3.74 22.94
CA THR A 215 4.27 4.16 24.34
C THR A 215 5.58 4.63 24.96
N ILE A 216 6.69 3.92 24.68
CA ILE A 216 8.03 4.32 25.13
C ILE A 216 8.39 5.69 24.56
N VAL A 217 8.26 5.89 23.25
CA VAL A 217 8.59 7.17 22.61
C VAL A 217 7.68 8.29 23.08
N ALA A 218 6.37 8.06 23.19
CA ALA A 218 5.42 9.04 23.74
C ALA A 218 5.80 9.46 25.17
N SER A 219 6.26 8.51 25.99
CA SER A 219 6.72 8.80 27.36
C SER A 219 8.03 9.60 27.37
N LEU A 220 9.01 9.23 26.53
CA LEU A 220 10.29 9.92 26.42
C LEU A 220 10.15 11.34 25.87
N ASN A 221 9.21 11.56 24.95
CA ASN A 221 8.89 12.87 24.39
C ASN A 221 8.03 13.73 25.34
N GLY A 222 7.56 13.17 26.46
CA GLY A 222 6.68 13.86 27.39
C GLY A 222 5.27 14.11 26.86
N GLU A 223 4.82 13.40 25.80
CA GLU A 223 3.50 13.62 25.20
C GLU A 223 2.37 13.38 26.22
N PHE A 224 2.54 12.39 27.10
CA PHE A 224 1.56 12.08 28.14
C PHE A 224 1.39 13.18 29.19
N ALA A 225 2.41 14.03 29.40
CA ALA A 225 2.32 15.12 30.37
C ALA A 225 1.43 16.27 29.86
N HIS A 226 1.31 16.42 28.54
CA HIS A 226 0.54 17.49 27.90
C HIS A 226 -0.78 17.00 27.29
N PHE A 227 -1.05 15.70 27.35
CA PHE A 227 -2.25 15.10 26.78
C PHE A 227 -3.37 14.96 27.83
N SER A 228 -4.56 15.45 27.49
CA SER A 228 -5.76 15.33 28.32
C SER A 228 -6.87 14.66 27.51
N PHE A 229 -7.38 13.54 28.04
CA PHE A 229 -8.50 12.80 27.44
C PHE A 229 -9.77 13.66 27.32
N GLN A 230 -9.95 14.64 28.20
CA GLN A 230 -11.10 15.55 28.20
C GLN A 230 -11.07 16.55 27.04
N GLN A 231 -9.90 16.81 26.46
CA GLN A 231 -9.73 17.74 25.33
C GLN A 231 -9.95 17.06 23.98
N VAL A 232 -10.01 15.72 23.95
CA VAL A 232 -10.22 14.96 22.71
C VAL A 232 -11.65 15.11 22.24
N THR A 233 -11.83 15.58 21.00
CA THR A 233 -13.16 15.76 20.41
C THR A 233 -13.83 14.40 20.12
N PRO A 234 -15.17 14.32 20.12
CA PRO A 234 -15.88 13.09 19.76
C PRO A 234 -15.55 12.58 18.34
N ILE A 235 -15.28 13.49 17.40
CA ILE A 235 -14.91 13.11 16.04
C ILE A 235 -13.52 12.45 15.99
N ASP A 236 -12.57 12.88 16.84
CA ASP A 236 -11.24 12.26 16.88
C ASP A 236 -11.24 10.91 17.61
N TRP A 237 -12.14 10.74 18.59
CA TRP A 237 -12.47 9.42 19.13
C TRP A 237 -13.03 8.47 18.05
N PHE A 238 -13.88 8.96 17.16
CA PHE A 238 -14.35 8.18 16.02
C PHE A 238 -13.19 7.84 15.07
N ASN A 239 -12.34 8.81 14.74
CA ASN A 239 -11.19 8.62 13.85
C ASN A 239 -10.24 7.53 14.39
N ILE A 240 -9.85 7.59 15.67
CA ILE A 240 -8.98 6.57 16.27
C ILE A 240 -9.67 5.21 16.39
N SER A 241 -10.97 5.18 16.71
CA SER A 241 -11.75 3.94 16.77
C SER A 241 -11.84 3.27 15.40
N TYR A 242 -12.02 4.05 14.34
CA TYR A 242 -11.97 3.57 12.97
C TYR A 242 -10.59 2.97 12.63
N LEU A 243 -9.51 3.67 13.01
CA LEU A 243 -8.14 3.21 12.79
C LEU A 243 -7.83 1.91 13.55
N ILE A 244 -8.36 1.73 14.76
CA ILE A 244 -8.21 0.50 15.55
C ILE A 244 -8.95 -0.66 14.90
N VAL A 245 -10.25 -0.51 14.64
CA VAL A 245 -11.12 -1.61 14.22
C VAL A 245 -10.90 -1.94 12.74
N PHE A 246 -11.07 -0.95 11.86
CA PHE A 246 -11.01 -1.17 10.43
C PHE A 246 -9.57 -1.19 9.94
N GLY A 247 -8.77 -0.17 10.30
CA GLY A 247 -7.40 -0.02 9.82
C GLY A 247 -6.45 -1.10 10.31
N SER A 248 -6.41 -1.31 11.63
CA SER A 248 -5.48 -2.23 12.28
C SER A 248 -6.01 -3.67 12.28
N ILE A 249 -7.20 -3.93 12.84
CA ILE A 249 -7.67 -5.31 13.00
C ILE A 249 -8.16 -5.88 11.66
N LEU A 250 -9.19 -5.27 11.05
CA LEU A 250 -9.86 -5.85 9.90
C LEU A 250 -8.97 -5.88 8.65
N ALA A 251 -8.38 -4.74 8.27
CA ALA A 251 -7.59 -4.63 7.06
C ALA A 251 -6.27 -5.39 7.14
N PHE A 252 -5.53 -5.31 8.25
CA PHE A 252 -4.28 -6.07 8.39
C PHE A 252 -4.53 -7.58 8.46
N SER A 253 -5.57 -8.03 9.16
CA SER A 253 -5.96 -9.45 9.16
C SER A 253 -6.35 -9.93 7.76
N SER A 254 -7.11 -9.11 7.02
CA SER A 254 -7.48 -9.39 5.63
C SER A 254 -6.25 -9.45 4.72
N TYR A 255 -5.26 -8.56 4.91
CA TYR A 255 -4.01 -8.56 4.15
C TYR A 255 -3.18 -9.81 4.38
N ILE A 256 -2.93 -10.19 5.64
CA ILE A 256 -2.12 -11.39 5.91
C ILE A 256 -2.87 -12.67 5.48
N TRP A 257 -4.21 -12.71 5.61
CA TRP A 257 -5.02 -13.80 5.07
C TRP A 257 -4.95 -13.85 3.54
N LEU A 258 -5.09 -12.71 2.84
CA LEU A 258 -4.91 -12.66 1.38
C LEU A 258 -3.53 -13.17 0.96
N LEU A 259 -2.46 -12.84 1.70
CA LEU A 259 -1.12 -13.38 1.45
C LEU A 259 -1.00 -14.90 1.65
N SER A 260 -1.94 -15.55 2.36
CA SER A 260 -1.96 -17.00 2.51
C SER A 260 -2.76 -17.71 1.41
N VAL A 261 -3.71 -17.03 0.76
CA VAL A 261 -4.59 -17.61 -0.27
C VAL A 261 -4.37 -17.07 -1.69
N ARG A 262 -3.65 -15.96 -1.85
CA ARG A 262 -3.35 -15.30 -3.14
C ARG A 262 -1.87 -15.01 -3.31
N PRO A 263 -1.36 -14.94 -4.56
CA PRO A 263 0.01 -14.54 -4.82
C PRO A 263 0.29 -13.14 -4.27
N ALA A 264 1.44 -12.94 -3.62
CA ALA A 264 1.81 -11.63 -3.04
C ALA A 264 1.73 -10.47 -4.05
N THR A 265 2.02 -10.73 -5.32
CA THR A 265 1.88 -9.76 -6.43
C THR A 265 0.44 -9.30 -6.65
N GLU A 266 -0.53 -10.23 -6.55
CA GLU A 266 -1.96 -9.92 -6.64
C GLU A 266 -2.43 -9.21 -5.37
N VAL A 267 -1.81 -9.44 -4.22
CA VAL A 267 -2.19 -8.75 -2.98
C VAL A 267 -1.67 -7.32 -2.99
N SER A 268 -0.42 -7.10 -3.44
CA SER A 268 0.24 -5.78 -3.47
C SER A 268 -0.44 -4.71 -4.33
N THR A 269 -1.44 -5.08 -5.14
CA THR A 269 -2.19 -4.15 -5.98
C THR A 269 -3.01 -3.13 -5.18
N TYR A 270 -3.20 -3.34 -3.87
CA TYR A 270 -3.81 -2.30 -3.00
C TYR A 270 -3.03 -0.98 -3.06
N ALA A 271 -1.70 -1.06 -3.24
CA ALA A 271 -0.84 0.12 -3.28
C ALA A 271 -1.19 1.07 -4.43
N TYR A 272 -1.89 0.60 -5.46
CA TYR A 272 -2.38 1.45 -6.56
C TYR A 272 -3.67 2.20 -6.23
N VAL A 273 -4.50 1.63 -5.36
CA VAL A 273 -5.83 2.17 -5.07
C VAL A 273 -5.81 3.06 -3.84
N ASN A 274 -4.98 2.72 -2.84
CA ASN A 274 -4.83 3.49 -1.61
C ASN A 274 -4.63 5.00 -1.83
N PRO A 275 -3.68 5.46 -2.67
CA PRO A 275 -3.45 6.89 -2.83
C PRO A 275 -4.60 7.60 -3.57
N ILE A 276 -5.36 6.88 -4.40
CA ILE A 276 -6.57 7.43 -5.04
C ILE A 276 -7.65 7.67 -3.98
N VAL A 277 -7.89 6.68 -3.12
CA VAL A 277 -8.86 6.79 -2.03
C VAL A 277 -8.47 7.90 -1.05
N ALA A 278 -7.20 7.97 -0.66
CA ALA A 278 -6.67 9.01 0.21
C ALA A 278 -6.85 10.41 -0.39
N LEU A 279 -6.56 10.57 -1.69
CA LEU A 279 -6.69 11.85 -2.38
C LEU A 279 -8.16 12.28 -2.51
N VAL A 280 -9.06 11.34 -2.82
CA VAL A 280 -10.52 11.60 -2.89
C VAL A 280 -11.05 12.06 -1.53
N LEU A 281 -10.70 11.35 -0.44
CA LEU A 281 -11.11 11.74 0.90
C LEU A 281 -10.51 13.08 1.32
N SER A 282 -9.24 13.33 0.98
CA SER A 282 -8.60 14.62 1.24
C SER A 282 -9.29 15.76 0.49
N TYR A 283 -9.66 15.55 -0.78
CA TYR A 283 -10.35 16.56 -1.59
C TYR A 283 -11.72 16.96 -1.03
N PHE A 284 -12.53 15.98 -0.59
CA PHE A 284 -13.89 16.25 -0.13
C PHE A 284 -13.99 16.62 1.35
N PHE A 285 -13.07 16.15 2.19
CA PHE A 285 -13.21 16.23 3.65
C PHE A 285 -12.01 16.86 4.37
N SER A 286 -10.91 17.16 3.67
CA SER A 286 -9.82 17.96 4.24
C SER A 286 -9.95 19.44 3.86
N SER A 287 -9.43 20.30 4.73
CA SER A 287 -9.32 21.74 4.45
C SER A 287 -8.18 22.06 3.48
N HIS A 288 -7.31 21.08 3.21
CA HIS A 288 -6.21 21.20 2.25
C HIS A 288 -6.73 21.08 0.82
N ALA A 289 -6.45 22.09 -0.01
CA ALA A 289 -6.77 22.02 -1.42
C ALA A 289 -5.87 20.97 -2.11
N VAL A 290 -6.49 19.96 -2.74
CA VAL A 290 -5.75 19.02 -3.59
C VAL A 290 -5.28 19.75 -4.83
N THR A 291 -3.96 19.78 -5.04
CA THR A 291 -3.36 20.53 -6.14
C THR A 291 -3.31 19.70 -7.42
N TYR A 292 -3.19 20.36 -8.56
CA TYR A 292 -2.93 19.69 -9.83
C TYR A 292 -1.58 18.94 -9.82
N ILE A 293 -0.59 19.41 -9.07
CA ILE A 293 0.73 18.76 -8.97
C ILE A 293 0.62 17.45 -8.19
N GLN A 294 -0.20 17.38 -7.13
CA GLN A 294 -0.49 16.14 -6.41
C GLN A 294 -1.16 15.11 -7.31
N VAL A 295 -2.12 15.53 -8.15
CA VAL A 295 -2.78 14.64 -9.12
C VAL A 295 -1.79 14.14 -10.17
N ILE A 296 -0.93 15.01 -10.69
CA ILE A 296 0.13 14.62 -11.65
C ILE A 296 1.12 13.66 -10.99
N GLY A 297 1.56 13.95 -9.76
CA GLY A 297 2.45 13.09 -8.97
C GLY A 297 1.85 11.71 -8.73
N LEU A 298 0.56 11.64 -8.36
CA LEU A 298 -0.19 10.39 -8.25
C LEU A 298 -0.16 9.62 -9.58
N VAL A 299 -0.51 10.25 -10.70
CA VAL A 299 -0.52 9.60 -12.02
C VAL A 299 0.88 9.08 -12.37
N ILE A 300 1.92 9.86 -12.15
CA ILE A 300 3.32 9.47 -12.40
C ILE A 300 3.68 8.23 -11.58
N ILE A 301 3.34 8.19 -10.28
CA ILE A 301 3.63 7.05 -9.42
C ILE A 301 2.82 5.82 -9.84
N LEU A 302 1.53 5.96 -10.17
CA LEU A 302 0.73 4.83 -10.64
C LEU A 302 1.30 4.25 -11.95
N VAL A 303 1.69 5.10 -12.90
CA VAL A 303 2.33 4.68 -14.16
C VAL A 303 3.69 4.01 -13.87
N SER A 304 4.49 4.58 -12.98
CA SER A 304 5.76 4.01 -12.53
C SER A 304 5.56 2.57 -12.04
N VAL A 305 4.67 2.37 -11.08
CA VAL A 305 4.47 1.06 -10.45
C VAL A 305 3.81 0.08 -11.43
N LEU A 306 2.99 0.56 -12.38
CA LEU A 306 2.46 -0.24 -13.50
C LEU A 306 3.58 -0.71 -14.44
N LEU A 307 4.51 0.17 -14.82
CA LEU A 307 5.67 -0.16 -15.66
C LEU A 307 6.60 -1.16 -14.97
N MET A 308 6.80 -1.02 -13.66
CA MET A 308 7.61 -1.95 -12.87
C MET A 308 7.03 -3.37 -12.86
N ASN A 309 5.71 -3.49 -12.86
CA ASN A 309 4.99 -4.76 -12.84
C ASN A 309 4.53 -5.22 -14.25
N TRP A 310 4.95 -4.54 -15.31
CA TRP A 310 4.47 -4.77 -16.68
C TRP A 310 4.59 -6.21 -17.17
N LYS A 311 5.71 -6.89 -16.87
CA LYS A 311 5.93 -8.29 -17.28
C LYS A 311 4.95 -9.25 -16.59
N LEU A 312 4.56 -8.97 -15.34
CA LEU A 312 3.59 -9.76 -14.59
C LEU A 312 2.20 -9.62 -15.23
N TYR A 313 1.82 -8.41 -15.62
CA TYR A 313 0.55 -8.17 -16.33
C TYR A 313 0.54 -8.78 -17.72
N LYS A 314 1.61 -8.62 -18.51
CA LYS A 314 1.69 -9.14 -19.88
C LYS A 314 1.61 -10.66 -19.96
N ASN A 315 2.17 -11.37 -18.98
CA ASN A 315 2.15 -12.83 -18.92
C ASN A 315 0.86 -13.40 -18.29
N ASN A 316 -0.03 -12.55 -17.76
CA ASN A 316 -1.31 -13.02 -17.23
C ASN A 316 -2.24 -13.42 -18.38
N LYS A 317 -2.77 -14.65 -18.35
CA LYS A 317 -3.55 -15.25 -19.45
C LYS A 317 -4.75 -14.38 -19.90
N MET A 318 -5.29 -13.57 -18.98
CA MET A 318 -6.39 -12.63 -19.24
C MET A 318 -5.96 -11.42 -20.09
N VAL A 319 -4.84 -10.78 -19.76
CA VAL A 319 -4.29 -9.64 -20.54
C VAL A 319 -3.75 -10.13 -21.88
N ALA A 320 -3.15 -11.32 -21.92
CA ALA A 320 -2.75 -11.96 -23.17
C ALA A 320 -3.96 -12.21 -24.09
N LYS A 321 -5.14 -12.51 -23.53
CA LYS A 321 -6.39 -12.68 -24.29
C LYS A 321 -6.89 -11.32 -24.83
N ILE A 322 -6.96 -10.28 -24.00
CA ILE A 322 -7.37 -8.92 -24.42
C ILE A 322 -6.43 -8.38 -25.50
N THR A 323 -5.12 -8.46 -25.29
CA THR A 323 -4.10 -7.99 -26.24
C THR A 323 -4.16 -8.75 -27.56
N LYS A 324 -4.39 -10.08 -27.53
CA LYS A 324 -4.59 -10.87 -28.75
C LYS A 324 -5.86 -10.46 -29.51
N THR A 325 -6.96 -10.21 -28.80
CA THR A 325 -8.22 -9.75 -29.40
C THR A 325 -8.04 -8.37 -30.06
N THR A 326 -7.47 -7.39 -29.36
CA THR A 326 -7.23 -6.05 -29.92
C THR A 326 -6.32 -6.07 -31.15
N ILE A 327 -5.26 -6.88 -31.14
CA ILE A 327 -4.37 -7.02 -32.30
C ILE A 327 -5.07 -7.73 -33.47
N ALA A 328 -5.89 -8.75 -33.20
CA ALA A 328 -6.66 -9.45 -34.23
C ALA A 328 -7.70 -8.53 -34.89
N ASP A 329 -8.42 -7.74 -34.10
CA ASP A 329 -9.39 -6.76 -34.59
C ASP A 329 -8.73 -5.66 -35.42
N ARG A 330 -7.57 -5.17 -34.96
CA ARG A 330 -6.79 -4.17 -35.71
C ARG A 330 -6.32 -4.73 -37.06
N ARG A 331 -5.82 -5.97 -37.11
CA ARG A 331 -5.44 -6.64 -38.38
C ARG A 331 -6.63 -6.85 -39.30
N LYS A 332 -7.79 -7.25 -38.76
CA LYS A 332 -9.03 -7.42 -39.54
C LYS A 332 -9.49 -6.08 -40.13
N SER A 333 -9.44 -5.00 -39.36
CA SER A 333 -9.79 -3.65 -39.82
C SER A 333 -8.88 -3.15 -40.96
N ILE A 334 -7.56 -3.38 -40.85
CA ILE A 334 -6.59 -3.01 -41.89
C ILE A 334 -6.83 -3.82 -43.17
N ARG A 335 -7.10 -5.13 -43.05
CA ARG A 335 -7.39 -5.99 -44.21
C ARG A 335 -8.66 -5.58 -44.94
N LEU A 336 -9.73 -5.25 -44.20
CA LEU A 336 -10.99 -4.76 -44.77
C LEU A 336 -10.82 -3.39 -45.44
N ARG A 337 -10.02 -2.50 -44.85
CA ARG A 337 -9.69 -1.20 -45.44
C ARG A 337 -8.93 -1.36 -46.75
N ASN A 338 -7.89 -2.19 -46.78
CA ASN A 338 -7.12 -2.47 -47.99
C ASN A 338 -7.98 -3.13 -49.09
N GLN A 339 -8.94 -3.99 -48.74
CA GLN A 339 -9.87 -4.57 -49.70
C GLN A 339 -10.81 -3.52 -50.29
N ARG A 340 -11.38 -2.63 -49.47
CA ARG A 340 -12.19 -1.50 -49.95
C ARG A 340 -11.39 -0.59 -50.88
N ASP A 341 -10.18 -0.22 -50.49
CA ASP A 341 -9.31 0.65 -51.30
C ASP A 341 -8.92 -0.03 -52.64
N ALA A 342 -8.76 -1.35 -52.66
CA ALA A 342 -8.48 -2.10 -53.88
C ALA A 342 -9.69 -2.19 -54.84
N VAL A 343 -10.91 -2.28 -54.31
CA VAL A 343 -12.16 -2.26 -55.11
C VAL A 343 -12.33 -0.87 -55.73
N VAL A 344 -12.21 0.19 -54.93
CA VAL A 344 -12.29 1.58 -55.42
C VAL A 344 -11.25 1.86 -56.51
N ARG A 345 -10.01 1.38 -56.37
CA ARG A 345 -8.98 1.51 -57.41
C ARG A 345 -9.29 0.74 -58.70
N LYS A 346 -10.02 -0.38 -58.62
CA LYS A 346 -10.46 -1.13 -59.81
C LYS A 346 -11.59 -0.42 -60.53
N ASP A 347 -12.51 0.20 -59.79
CA ASP A 347 -13.64 0.93 -60.37
C ASP A 347 -13.18 2.23 -61.07
N ILE A 348 -12.15 2.91 -60.54
CA ILE A 348 -11.55 4.11 -61.18
C ILE A 348 -10.74 3.74 -62.44
N LYS A 349 -10.29 2.48 -62.59
CA LYS A 349 -9.49 2.02 -63.74
C LYS A 349 -10.28 1.34 -64.85
N LYS A 350 -11.62 1.26 -64.76
CA LYS A 350 -12.42 0.83 -65.91
C LYS A 350 -12.41 1.97 -66.94
N PRO A 351 -11.86 1.78 -68.15
CA PRO A 351 -12.01 2.77 -69.20
C PRO A 351 -13.49 2.83 -69.59
N GLU A 352 -14.04 4.04 -69.64
CA GLU A 352 -15.25 4.33 -70.40
C GLU A 352 -14.96 3.95 -71.86
N VAL A 353 -15.35 2.74 -72.25
CA VAL A 353 -15.53 2.42 -73.65
C VAL A 353 -16.92 2.94 -74.00
N ALA A 354 -16.97 4.22 -74.33
CA ALA A 354 -18.08 4.83 -75.04
C ALA A 354 -18.00 4.41 -76.52
N ASN A 355 -19.17 4.04 -77.06
CA ASN A 355 -19.42 3.71 -78.46
C ASN A 355 -19.00 4.80 -79.44
#